data_AF-A0A367LYF4-F1
#
_entry.id   AF-A0A367LYF4-F1
#
_cell.length_a   1.000
_cell.length_b   1.000
_cell.length_c   1.000
_cell.angle_alpha   90.00
_cell.angle_beta   90.00
_cell.angle_gamma   90.00
#
_symmetry.space_group_name_H-M   'P 1'
#
loop_
_entity.id
_entity.type
_entity.pdbx_description
1 polymer ?
#
loop_
_entity_poly.entity_id
_entity_poly.type
_entity_poly.pdbx_seq_one_letter_code
_entity_poly.pdbx_strand_id
1 'polypeptide(L)'
;MAARRTRKDDGSNWTVADSRGVYGIRHWGAGYFAINDGGNVEVRPQGADSTPIDLYELVGQLREAGLSLPLLVRFPDILQDRVRKLTGAFDANIERLEYQNRYTALYPIKVNQQEAVVENIIATE
;
A
#
# COMPACT_ATOMS: atom_id res chain seq x y z
N MET A 1 27.90 9.16 -17.45
CA MET A 1 27.08 9.29 -16.22
C MET A 1 26.03 10.35 -16.47
N ALA A 2 24.74 9.99 -16.44
CA ALA A 2 23.67 10.94 -16.72
C ALA A 2 23.54 11.94 -15.56
N ALA A 3 23.70 13.22 -15.88
CA ALA A 3 23.58 14.31 -14.91
C ALA A 3 22.18 14.27 -14.27
N ARG A 4 22.14 14.15 -12.95
CA ARG A 4 20.92 14.24 -12.14
C ARG A 4 20.39 15.67 -12.33
N ARG A 5 19.31 15.83 -13.11
CA ARG A 5 18.63 17.12 -13.33
C ARG A 5 18.36 17.77 -11.96
N THR A 6 19.13 18.80 -11.62
CA THR A 6 18.83 19.71 -10.53
C THR A 6 17.60 20.52 -10.94
N ARG A 7 16.64 20.66 -10.01
CA ARG A 7 15.34 21.30 -10.24
C ARG A 7 15.54 22.68 -10.87
N LYS A 8 14.82 22.89 -11.97
CA LYS A 8 14.63 24.16 -12.65
C LYS A 8 13.79 25.06 -11.72
N ASP A 9 14.39 26.15 -11.22
CA ASP A 9 13.75 27.17 -10.37
C ASP A 9 13.10 28.25 -11.25
N ASP A 10 12.13 27.82 -12.08
CA ASP A 10 11.46 28.68 -13.07
C ASP A 10 10.06 29.07 -12.61
N GLY A 11 9.87 29.63 -11.41
CA GLY A 11 8.60 30.28 -10.99
C GLY A 11 7.30 29.47 -11.24
N SER A 12 7.39 28.17 -11.46
CA SER A 12 6.27 27.32 -11.84
C SER A 12 5.66 26.79 -10.57
N ASN A 13 4.38 27.11 -10.33
CA ASN A 13 3.67 26.67 -9.15
C ASN A 13 3.73 25.13 -9.06
N TRP A 14 4.30 24.61 -7.96
CA TRP A 14 4.44 23.17 -7.74
C TRP A 14 3.07 22.51 -7.71
N THR A 15 2.83 21.53 -8.58
CA THR A 15 1.54 20.85 -8.68
C THR A 15 1.55 19.51 -7.97
N VAL A 16 0.36 18.97 -7.70
CA VAL A 16 0.18 17.59 -7.22
C VAL A 16 0.76 16.58 -8.22
N ALA A 17 0.67 16.86 -9.53
CA ALA A 17 1.25 16.01 -10.55
C ALA A 17 2.79 15.95 -10.44
N ASP A 18 3.43 17.06 -10.10
CA ASP A 18 4.88 17.12 -9.88
C ASP A 18 5.28 16.27 -8.65
N SER A 19 4.51 16.35 -7.55
CA SER A 19 4.70 15.47 -6.39
C SER A 19 4.55 13.98 -6.77
N ARG A 20 3.50 13.62 -7.52
CA ARG A 20 3.28 12.24 -7.99
C ARG A 20 4.45 11.74 -8.84
N GLY A 21 5.01 12.61 -9.69
CA GLY A 21 6.17 12.31 -10.52
C GLY A 21 7.46 12.15 -9.72
N VAL A 22 7.76 13.08 -8.81
CA VAL A 22 9.00 13.04 -8.02
C VAL A 22 9.04 11.91 -7.01
N TYR A 23 7.95 11.67 -6.28
CA TYR A 23 7.90 10.60 -5.28
C TYR A 23 7.62 9.22 -5.89
N GLY A 24 7.20 9.17 -7.17
CA GLY A 24 7.00 7.94 -7.90
C GLY A 24 5.98 6.99 -7.23
N ILE A 25 5.01 7.52 -6.49
CA ILE A 25 4.08 6.71 -5.67
C ILE A 25 3.31 5.68 -6.50
N ARG A 26 3.09 5.96 -7.79
CA ARG A 26 2.46 5.02 -8.74
C ARG A 26 3.29 3.74 -8.95
N HIS A 27 4.60 3.77 -8.75
CA HIS A 27 5.49 2.64 -9.00
C HIS A 27 5.58 1.66 -7.83
N TRP A 28 5.45 2.16 -6.60
CA TRP A 28 5.59 1.33 -5.39
C TRP A 28 4.31 1.22 -4.57
N GLY A 29 3.35 2.13 -4.76
CA GLY A 29 2.10 2.17 -4.01
C GLY A 29 1.17 1.00 -4.27
N ALA A 30 1.38 0.25 -5.36
CA ALA A 30 0.70 -1.03 -5.67
C ALA A 30 -0.84 -0.98 -5.60
N GLY A 31 -1.44 0.19 -5.84
CA GLY A 31 -2.88 0.43 -5.74
C GLY A 31 -3.37 0.70 -4.31
N TYR A 32 -2.53 0.56 -3.29
CA TYR A 32 -2.86 0.89 -1.90
C TYR A 32 -2.51 2.32 -1.54
N PHE A 33 -1.46 2.90 -2.13
CA PHE A 33 -1.02 4.26 -1.81
C PHE A 33 -1.06 5.16 -3.04
N ALA A 34 -1.61 6.36 -2.88
CA ALA A 34 -1.64 7.39 -3.91
C ALA A 34 -1.54 8.79 -3.28
N ILE A 35 -1.45 9.82 -4.12
CA ILE A 35 -1.61 11.21 -3.70
C ILE A 35 -2.95 11.70 -4.26
N ASN A 36 -3.84 12.15 -3.39
CA ASN A 36 -5.15 12.68 -3.75
C ASN A 36 -5.06 14.09 -4.38
N ASP A 37 -6.18 14.65 -4.82
CA ASP A 37 -6.19 15.95 -5.50
C ASP A 37 -5.95 17.14 -4.55
N GLY A 38 -6.08 16.93 -3.24
CA GLY A 38 -5.64 17.87 -2.20
C GLY A 38 -4.13 17.85 -1.96
N GLY A 39 -3.39 16.94 -2.59
CA GLY A 39 -1.94 16.80 -2.41
C GLY A 39 -1.51 15.96 -1.21
N ASN A 40 -2.46 15.33 -0.51
CA ASN A 40 -2.20 14.44 0.62
C ASN A 40 -2.00 13.00 0.17
N VAL A 41 -1.31 12.21 0.99
CA VAL A 41 -1.20 10.76 0.77
C VAL A 41 -2.50 10.10 1.20
N GLU A 42 -3.08 9.32 0.31
CA GLU A 42 -4.24 8.47 0.60
C GLU A 42 -3.85 6.99 0.63
N VAL A 43 -4.54 6.22 1.47
CA VAL A 43 -4.43 4.76 1.56
C VAL A 43 -5.75 4.12 1.18
N ARG A 44 -5.69 3.07 0.37
CA ARG A 44 -6.83 2.24 -0.05
C ARG A 44 -6.58 0.80 0.40
N PRO A 45 -6.91 0.43 1.65
CA PRO A 45 -6.47 -0.83 2.24
C PRO A 45 -6.98 -2.07 1.50
N GLN A 46 -8.14 -1.97 0.85
CA GLN A 46 -8.80 -3.07 0.14
C GLN A 46 -8.55 -3.04 -1.38
N GLY A 47 -7.59 -2.22 -1.86
CA GLY A 47 -7.22 -2.13 -3.27
C GLY A 47 -7.69 -0.85 -3.97
N ALA A 48 -7.31 -0.68 -5.23
CA ALA A 48 -7.41 0.60 -5.95
C ALA A 48 -8.83 1.19 -6.03
N ASP A 49 -9.85 0.34 -6.06
CA ASP A 49 -11.24 0.75 -6.17
C ASP A 49 -11.94 0.93 -4.80
N SER A 50 -11.23 0.69 -3.69
CA SER A 50 -11.80 0.85 -2.35
C SER A 50 -11.85 2.31 -1.92
N THR A 51 -12.68 2.60 -0.92
CA THR A 51 -12.75 3.92 -0.28
C THR A 51 -11.35 4.34 0.21
N PRO A 52 -10.86 5.54 -0.17
CA PRO A 52 -9.58 6.04 0.28
C PRO A 52 -9.68 6.60 1.71
N ILE A 53 -8.56 6.53 2.41
CA ILE A 53 -8.33 7.15 3.72
C ILE A 53 -7.24 8.20 3.52
N ASP A 54 -7.56 9.48 3.72
CA ASP A 54 -6.55 10.55 3.74
C ASP A 54 -5.71 10.43 5.02
N LEU A 55 -4.39 10.21 4.88
CA LEU A 55 -3.50 10.03 6.03
C LEU A 55 -3.34 11.31 6.85
N TYR A 56 -3.41 12.48 6.22
CA TYR A 56 -3.29 13.74 6.93
C TYR A 56 -4.50 13.97 7.84
N GLU A 57 -5.71 13.72 7.31
CA GLU A 57 -6.94 13.79 8.09
C GLU A 57 -6.97 12.73 9.20
N LEU A 58 -6.58 11.48 8.89
CA LEU A 58 -6.50 10.40 9.87
C LEU A 58 -5.57 10.75 11.04
N VAL A 59 -4.38 11.27 10.76
CA VAL A 59 -3.44 11.69 11.82
C VAL A 59 -4.04 12.82 12.66
N GLY A 60 -4.78 13.75 12.05
CA GLY A 60 -5.54 14.78 12.77
C GLY A 60 -6.52 14.17 13.77
N GLN A 61 -7.38 13.24 13.30
CA GLN A 61 -8.37 12.55 14.13
C GLN A 61 -7.73 11.75 15.27
N LEU A 62 -6.61 11.05 15.01
CA LEU A 62 -5.90 10.29 16.04
C LEU A 62 -5.33 11.21 17.12
N ARG A 63 -4.83 12.39 16.74
CA ARG A 63 -4.34 13.40 17.71
C ARG A 63 -5.48 13.99 18.55
N GLU A 64 -6.63 14.26 17.94
CA GLU A 64 -7.84 14.70 18.66
C GLU A 64 -8.35 13.63 19.63
N ALA A 65 -8.18 12.35 19.29
CA ALA A 65 -8.44 11.21 20.17
C ALA A 65 -7.40 11.04 21.31
N GLY A 66 -6.43 11.96 21.43
CA GLY A 66 -5.44 11.98 22.51
C GLY A 66 -4.16 11.17 22.23
N LEU A 67 -3.98 10.66 21.01
CA LEU A 67 -2.76 9.93 20.64
C LEU A 67 -1.64 10.92 20.26
N SER A 68 -0.43 10.65 20.75
CA SER A 68 0.75 11.46 20.43
C SER A 68 1.61 10.78 19.36
N LEU A 69 2.30 11.60 18.56
CA LEU A 69 3.29 11.12 17.59
C LEU A 69 4.61 10.78 18.31
N PRO A 70 5.38 9.78 17.84
CA PRO A 70 5.19 9.00 16.61
C PRO A 70 4.13 7.89 16.74
N LEU A 71 3.35 7.69 15.66
CA LEU A 71 2.35 6.63 15.54
C LEU A 71 2.72 5.61 14.47
N LEU A 72 2.45 4.33 14.76
CA LEU A 72 2.55 3.24 13.79
C LEU A 72 1.14 2.79 13.42
N VAL A 73 0.68 3.21 12.25
CA VAL A 73 -0.64 2.81 11.71
C VAL A 73 -0.46 1.53 10.89
N ARG A 74 -1.31 0.53 11.15
CA ARG A 74 -1.34 -0.73 10.41
C ARG A 74 -2.66 -0.82 9.65
N PHE A 75 -2.60 -1.34 8.42
CA PHE A 75 -3.76 -1.59 7.57
C PHE A 75 -3.84 -3.10 7.28
N PRO A 76 -4.51 -3.89 8.13
CA PRO A 76 -4.54 -5.34 7.99
C PRO A 76 -5.19 -5.81 6.69
N ASP A 77 -6.17 -5.07 6.16
CA ASP A 77 -6.82 -5.35 4.88
C ASP A 77 -5.82 -5.43 3.72
N ILE A 78 -4.72 -4.66 3.77
CA ILE A 78 -3.65 -4.75 2.76
C ILE A 78 -3.02 -6.14 2.82
N LEU A 79 -2.77 -6.68 4.03
CA LEU A 79 -2.19 -8.02 4.17
C LEU A 79 -3.12 -9.07 3.57
N GLN A 80 -4.41 -8.99 3.86
CA GLN A 80 -5.41 -9.93 3.33
C GLN A 80 -5.49 -9.86 1.79
N ASP A 81 -5.57 -8.65 1.23
CA ASP A 81 -5.59 -8.45 -0.22
C ASP A 81 -4.30 -8.93 -0.89
N ARG A 82 -3.12 -8.75 -0.25
CA ARG A 82 -1.86 -9.28 -0.76
C ARG A 82 -1.82 -10.80 -0.76
N VAL A 83 -2.36 -11.46 0.25
CA VAL A 83 -2.47 -12.93 0.29
C VAL A 83 -3.40 -13.41 -0.83
N ARG A 84 -4.59 -12.81 -0.98
CA ARG A 84 -5.53 -13.15 -2.06
C ARG A 84 -4.95 -12.94 -3.46
N LYS A 85 -4.23 -11.83 -3.68
CA LYS A 85 -3.54 -11.57 -4.96
C LYS A 85 -2.46 -12.59 -5.25
N LEU A 86 -1.71 -13.03 -4.24
CA LEU A 86 -0.67 -14.04 -4.39
C LEU A 86 -1.28 -15.40 -4.75
N THR A 87 -2.24 -15.88 -3.96
CA THR A 87 -2.90 -17.17 -4.18
C THR A 87 -3.65 -17.17 -5.51
N GLY A 88 -4.43 -16.12 -5.80
CA GLY A 88 -5.17 -15.98 -7.05
C GLY A 88 -4.27 -15.94 -8.29
N ALA A 89 -3.07 -15.35 -8.20
CA ALA A 89 -2.11 -15.40 -9.30
C ALA A 89 -1.56 -16.81 -9.56
N PHE A 90 -1.37 -17.61 -8.51
CA PHE A 90 -1.00 -19.02 -8.66
C PHE A 90 -2.16 -19.84 -9.23
N ASP A 91 -3.38 -19.68 -8.69
CA ASP A 91 -4.57 -20.39 -9.15
C ASP A 91 -4.82 -20.15 -10.65
N ALA A 92 -4.78 -18.88 -11.09
CA ALA A 92 -4.96 -18.53 -12.50
C ALA A 92 -3.90 -19.17 -13.42
N ASN A 93 -2.66 -19.33 -12.95
CA ASN A 93 -1.61 -19.97 -13.75
C ASN A 93 -1.64 -21.49 -13.69
N ILE A 94 -2.09 -22.08 -12.57
CA ILE A 94 -2.33 -23.52 -12.45
C ILE A 94 -3.42 -23.93 -13.44
N GLU A 95 -4.52 -23.18 -13.50
CA GLU A 95 -5.60 -23.40 -14.47
C GLU A 95 -5.09 -23.25 -15.91
N ARG A 96 -4.41 -22.13 -16.22
CA ARG A 96 -3.90 -21.84 -17.56
C ARG A 96 -2.89 -22.88 -18.07
N LEU A 97 -2.12 -23.50 -17.17
CA LEU A 97 -1.07 -24.47 -17.51
C LEU A 97 -1.50 -25.93 -17.28
N GLU A 98 -2.76 -26.16 -16.89
CA GLU A 98 -3.28 -27.48 -16.54
C GLU A 98 -2.39 -28.23 -15.52
N TYR A 99 -1.81 -27.50 -14.58
CA TYR A 99 -0.92 -28.08 -13.59
C TYR A 99 -1.71 -28.92 -12.58
N GLN A 100 -1.27 -30.15 -12.34
CA GLN A 100 -2.05 -31.18 -11.63
C GLN A 100 -1.99 -31.08 -10.10
N ASN A 101 -1.34 -30.05 -9.55
CA ASN A 101 -1.17 -29.90 -8.11
C ASN A 101 -1.53 -28.48 -7.65
N ARG A 102 -1.58 -28.27 -6.34
CA ARG A 102 -2.05 -27.01 -5.74
C ARG A 102 -0.91 -26.19 -5.18
N TYR A 103 -1.13 -24.88 -5.09
CA TYR A 103 -0.26 -23.95 -4.36
C TYR A 103 -0.80 -23.72 -2.95
N THR A 104 0.12 -23.68 -1.97
CA THR A 104 -0.18 -23.28 -0.59
C THR A 104 0.78 -22.17 -0.19
N ALA A 105 0.24 -21.01 0.18
CA ALA A 105 1.03 -19.92 0.72
C ALA A 105 1.51 -20.25 2.14
N LEU A 106 2.80 -20.07 2.40
CA LEU A 106 3.40 -20.22 3.74
C LEU A 106 3.93 -18.87 4.19
N TYR A 107 3.46 -18.40 5.35
CA TYR A 107 3.92 -17.14 5.94
C TYR A 107 5.09 -17.38 6.91
N PRO A 108 6.31 -16.94 6.59
CA PRO A 108 7.46 -17.11 7.48
C PRO A 108 7.40 -16.07 8.62
N ILE A 109 6.89 -16.48 9.79
CA ILE A 109 6.67 -15.62 10.97
C ILE A 109 7.90 -14.80 11.39
N LYS A 110 9.11 -15.27 11.05
CA LYS A 110 10.38 -14.56 11.31
C LYS A 110 10.44 -13.14 10.72
N VAL A 111 9.62 -12.83 9.71
CA VAL A 111 9.58 -11.51 9.08
C VAL A 111 8.81 -10.50 9.93
N ASN A 112 7.74 -10.94 10.61
CA ASN A 112 6.99 -10.16 11.58
C ASN A 112 6.14 -11.11 12.45
N GLN A 113 6.50 -11.20 13.73
CA GLN A 113 5.95 -12.13 14.72
C GLN A 113 4.72 -11.57 15.45
N GLN A 114 4.27 -10.35 15.15
CA GLN A 114 3.15 -9.75 15.89
C GLN A 114 1.85 -10.52 15.66
N GLU A 115 1.18 -10.89 16.75
CA GLU A 115 -0.08 -11.64 16.76
C GLU A 115 -1.11 -11.05 15.80
N ALA A 116 -1.39 -9.74 15.91
CA ALA A 116 -2.33 -9.06 15.03
C ALA A 116 -2.00 -9.20 13.53
N VAL A 117 -0.73 -9.33 13.14
CA VAL A 117 -0.35 -9.57 11.74
C VAL A 117 -0.62 -11.01 11.35
N VAL A 118 -0.26 -11.95 12.21
CA VAL A 118 -0.45 -13.39 11.98
C VAL A 118 -1.94 -13.74 11.91
N GLU A 119 -2.75 -13.24 12.85
CA GLU A 119 -4.20 -13.43 12.87
C GLU A 119 -4.85 -12.96 11.57
N ASN A 120 -4.47 -11.78 11.07
CA ASN A 120 -5.02 -11.26 9.83
C ASN A 120 -4.61 -12.06 8.58
N ILE A 121 -3.44 -12.68 8.60
CA ILE A 121 -3.00 -13.58 7.52
C ILE A 121 -3.77 -14.91 7.58
N ILE A 122 -4.00 -15.46 8.78
CA ILE A 122 -4.75 -16.71 8.98
C ILE A 122 -6.23 -16.53 8.68
N ALA A 123 -6.82 -15.39 9.05
CA ALA A 123 -8.22 -15.05 8.80
C ALA A 123 -8.54 -14.74 7.33
N THR A 124 -7.54 -14.79 6.44
CA THR A 124 -7.77 -14.63 5.01
C THR A 124 -8.32 -15.94 4.43
N GLU A 125 -9.62 -15.98 4.19
CA GLU A 125 -10.27 -16.99 3.33
C GLU A 125 -10.03 -16.70 1.84
#